data_AF-A0A0B1T4S1-F1
#
_entry.id   AF-A0A0B1T4S1-F1
#
_cell.length_a   1.000
_cell.length_b   1.000
_cell.length_c   1.000
_cell.angle_alpha   90.00
_cell.angle_beta   90.00
_cell.angle_gamma   90.00
#
_symmetry.space_group_name_H-M   'P 1'
#
loop_
_entity.id
_entity.type
_entity.pdbx_description
1 polymer ?
#
loop_
_entity_poly.entity_id
_entity_poly.type
_entity_poly.pdbx_seq_one_letter_code
_entity_poly.pdbx_strand_id
1 'polypeptide(L)'
;MNGSESSILHTLEFLRLEQHHPVSGMYQFGIPKITSACICDCAGGDAPCKIEHYNYRNCSSGGALCYRTYHPVQSNVGCIGEQKSEACCELRIEPFKDWIFTAIKIGQPATILVFRYSIYDRFNKRWRKASEEVVEVPLNRGLSKFDFSGRNKIEMVVTGSRPNRELQPGMYFVREGTHEIRGYVPINEIGESNLEKLGWMRFAEGKWDIRNGNVKIKQAHHVNVADCKQQQYTSTINGEQMVLVSGNDVEESYDLGRALTTDPWIETAVYQGRDVRVEHAEGTSISVYMTSETRPHMLRHISQMESFDGLIQVDRDSNRYLNISFLGTKGTLIGNIFSSEKKDQIDMAFSVQVEGSKLRDYRSIISIPSSINNSRYVCFHPSGDLEGEMCKWFRYEAQRLNSYRVAHKWQSGKGECAG
;
A
#
# COMPACT_ATOMS: atom_id res chain seq x y z
N MET A 1 2.84 64.97 -9.95
CA MET A 1 3.32 63.73 -10.58
C MET A 1 3.18 62.60 -9.56
N ASN A 2 2.14 61.78 -9.72
CA ASN A 2 1.81 60.67 -8.82
C ASN A 2 2.69 59.46 -9.17
N GLY A 3 3.81 59.29 -8.47
CA GLY A 3 4.57 58.04 -8.50
C GLY A 3 3.98 57.09 -7.45
N SER A 4 2.95 56.33 -7.81
CA SER A 4 2.61 55.16 -7.01
C SER A 4 3.71 54.13 -7.22
N GLU A 5 4.60 53.95 -6.25
CA GLU A 5 5.50 52.80 -6.22
C GLU A 5 4.64 51.52 -6.21
N SER A 6 4.44 50.94 -7.39
CA SER A 6 3.80 49.64 -7.52
C SER A 6 4.80 48.60 -7.06
N SER A 7 4.72 48.22 -5.78
CA SER A 7 5.47 47.07 -5.27
C SER A 7 4.80 45.79 -5.78
N ILE A 8 5.53 45.04 -6.62
CA ILE A 8 5.14 43.74 -7.13
C ILE A 8 5.86 42.68 -6.27
N LEU A 9 5.12 41.68 -5.82
CA LEU A 9 5.63 40.55 -5.06
C LEU A 9 5.42 39.26 -5.85
N HIS A 10 6.52 38.56 -6.12
CA HIS A 10 6.51 37.25 -6.74
C HIS A 10 6.62 36.18 -5.66
N THR A 11 5.78 35.15 -5.72
CA THR A 11 5.83 34.01 -4.78
C THR A 11 5.90 32.71 -5.56
N LEU A 12 6.83 31.84 -5.16
CA LEU A 12 6.90 30.46 -5.61
C LEU A 12 6.60 29.58 -4.39
N GLU A 13 5.49 28.87 -4.43
CA GLU A 13 5.01 28.00 -3.37
C GLU A 13 5.16 26.55 -3.82
N PHE A 14 5.87 25.72 -3.05
CA PHE A 14 5.84 24.29 -3.23
C PHE A 14 4.49 23.76 -2.74
N LEU A 15 3.78 23.02 -3.59
CA LEU A 15 2.49 22.44 -3.21
C LEU A 15 2.64 20.99 -2.78
N ARG A 16 3.31 20.17 -3.58
CA ARG A 16 3.44 18.73 -3.33
C ARG A 16 4.46 18.05 -4.23
N LEU A 17 4.89 16.88 -3.79
CA LEU A 17 5.76 15.96 -4.52
C LEU A 17 4.95 14.70 -4.86
N GLU A 18 4.88 14.36 -6.14
CA GLU A 18 4.09 13.24 -6.64
C GLU A 18 4.97 12.21 -7.38
N GLN A 19 4.62 10.94 -7.24
CA GLN A 19 5.12 9.84 -8.07
C GLN A 19 3.97 9.27 -8.90
N HIS A 20 4.12 9.33 -10.21
CA HIS A 20 3.13 8.84 -11.18
C HIS A 20 3.62 7.50 -11.72
N HIS A 21 3.04 6.41 -11.23
CA HIS A 21 3.39 5.07 -11.67
C HIS A 21 2.49 4.61 -12.81
N PRO A 22 3.03 4.21 -13.97
CA PRO A 22 2.21 3.66 -15.04
C PRO A 22 1.66 2.29 -14.64
N VAL A 23 0.40 2.03 -14.95
CA VAL A 23 -0.23 0.72 -14.76
C VAL A 23 -0.02 -0.11 -16.02
N SER A 24 0.80 -1.16 -15.87
CA SER A 24 1.19 -2.07 -16.95
C SER A 24 0.27 -3.28 -17.08
N GLY A 25 -0.62 -3.49 -16.12
CA GLY A 25 -1.47 -4.65 -16.07
C GLY A 25 -2.53 -4.60 -14.98
N MET A 26 -3.68 -5.21 -15.21
CA MET A 26 -4.75 -5.31 -14.22
C MET A 26 -5.57 -6.60 -14.39
N TYR A 27 -6.16 -7.09 -13.31
CA TYR A 27 -7.19 -8.13 -13.34
C TYR A 27 -8.06 -8.04 -12.08
N GLN A 28 -9.32 -8.50 -12.19
CA GLN A 28 -10.21 -8.60 -11.04
C GLN A 28 -10.08 -9.97 -10.37
N PHE A 29 -10.14 -10.00 -9.04
CA PHE A 29 -10.07 -11.22 -8.24
C PHE A 29 -10.95 -11.14 -7.00
N GLY A 30 -11.21 -12.30 -6.41
CA GLY A 30 -11.98 -12.45 -5.17
C GLY A 30 -11.22 -13.32 -4.17
N ILE A 31 -11.66 -13.30 -2.92
CA ILE A 31 -11.19 -14.29 -1.94
C ILE A 31 -12.07 -15.53 -2.09
N PRO A 32 -11.52 -16.69 -2.46
CA PRO A 32 -12.28 -17.92 -2.66
C PRO A 32 -12.76 -18.48 -1.33
N LYS A 33 -14.08 -18.66 -1.22
CA LYS A 33 -14.71 -19.52 -0.24
C LYS A 33 -14.92 -20.89 -0.88
N ILE A 34 -14.30 -21.91 -0.32
CA ILE A 34 -14.32 -23.27 -0.85
C ILE A 34 -15.13 -24.16 0.08
N THR A 35 -16.11 -24.87 -0.50
CA THR A 35 -16.90 -25.88 0.18
C THR A 35 -16.62 -27.23 -0.46
N SER A 36 -16.23 -28.23 0.33
CA SER A 36 -15.93 -29.57 -0.15
C SER A 36 -17.04 -30.56 0.20
N ALA A 37 -17.57 -31.24 -0.81
CA ALA A 37 -18.49 -32.35 -0.67
C ALA A 37 -17.85 -33.59 -1.26
N CYS A 38 -17.48 -34.55 -0.41
CA CYS A 38 -16.85 -35.80 -0.83
C CYS A 38 -17.77 -36.99 -0.56
N ILE A 39 -17.72 -37.96 -1.46
CA ILE A 39 -18.28 -39.30 -1.29
C ILE A 39 -17.17 -40.33 -1.34
N CYS A 40 -17.34 -41.41 -0.59
CA CYS A 40 -16.48 -42.58 -0.60
C CYS A 40 -17.19 -43.76 -1.25
N ASP A 41 -16.46 -44.54 -2.04
CA ASP A 41 -16.96 -45.70 -2.74
C ASP A 41 -16.10 -46.93 -2.44
N CYS A 42 -16.74 -48.01 -2.02
CA CYS A 42 -16.06 -49.28 -1.73
C CYS A 42 -15.89 -50.06 -3.04
N ALA A 43 -14.74 -50.72 -3.21
CA ALA A 43 -14.50 -51.52 -4.39
C ALA A 43 -15.57 -52.63 -4.56
N GLY A 44 -16.18 -52.69 -5.74
CA GLY A 44 -17.27 -53.62 -6.06
C GLY A 44 -18.69 -53.15 -5.70
N GLY A 45 -18.89 -51.90 -5.26
CA GLY A 45 -20.20 -51.29 -5.06
C GLY A 45 -20.87 -50.76 -6.34
N ASP A 46 -21.93 -49.96 -6.19
CA ASP A 46 -22.72 -49.37 -7.30
C ASP A 46 -21.97 -48.31 -8.13
N ALA A 47 -20.69 -48.09 -7.83
CA ALA A 47 -19.75 -47.24 -8.55
C ALA A 47 -20.21 -45.77 -8.78
N PRO A 48 -20.75 -45.04 -7.79
CA PRO A 48 -21.01 -43.60 -7.92
C PRO A 48 -19.72 -42.79 -8.17
N CYS A 49 -18.57 -43.26 -7.68
CA CYS A 49 -17.29 -42.58 -7.86
C CYS A 49 -16.57 -43.08 -9.13
N LYS A 50 -16.76 -42.38 -10.26
CA LYS A 50 -16.11 -42.75 -11.53
C LYS A 50 -14.98 -41.80 -11.91
N ILE A 51 -13.81 -42.36 -12.22
CA ILE A 51 -12.64 -41.61 -12.68
C ILE A 51 -12.97 -40.70 -13.88
N GLU A 52 -13.78 -41.17 -14.83
CA GLU A 52 -14.16 -40.43 -16.03
C GLU A 52 -14.97 -39.16 -15.72
N HIS A 53 -15.72 -39.17 -14.61
CA HIS A 53 -16.62 -38.09 -14.20
C HIS A 53 -15.98 -37.12 -13.21
N TYR A 54 -14.95 -37.53 -12.48
CA TYR A 54 -14.34 -36.74 -11.40
C TYR A 54 -12.88 -36.34 -11.64
N ASN A 55 -12.09 -37.09 -12.40
CA ASN A 55 -10.68 -36.78 -12.58
C ASN A 55 -10.48 -35.62 -13.56
N TYR A 56 -9.90 -34.51 -13.10
CA TYR A 56 -9.68 -33.29 -13.88
C TYR A 56 -10.95 -32.72 -14.54
N ARG A 57 -12.11 -32.89 -13.90
CA ARG A 57 -13.40 -32.44 -14.43
C ARG A 57 -13.89 -31.14 -13.80
N ASN A 58 -14.66 -30.38 -14.58
CA ASN A 58 -15.30 -29.15 -14.17
C ASN A 58 -16.81 -29.42 -13.94
N CYS A 59 -17.37 -28.96 -12.83
CA CYS A 59 -18.79 -29.07 -12.46
C CYS A 59 -19.48 -27.70 -12.35
N SER A 60 -18.85 -26.65 -12.87
CA SER A 60 -19.34 -25.27 -12.78
C SER A 60 -20.69 -25.14 -13.47
N SER A 61 -21.67 -24.57 -12.76
CA SER A 61 -23.02 -24.35 -13.27
C SER A 61 -23.59 -23.06 -12.67
N GLY A 62 -24.37 -22.31 -13.46
CA GLY A 62 -25.10 -21.14 -12.98
C GLY A 62 -24.25 -20.03 -12.34
N GLY A 63 -23.00 -19.83 -12.81
CA GLY A 63 -22.08 -18.80 -12.28
C GLY A 63 -21.27 -19.20 -11.05
N ALA A 64 -21.54 -20.36 -10.45
CA ALA A 64 -20.73 -20.93 -9.38
C ALA A 64 -19.57 -21.75 -9.97
N LEU A 65 -18.35 -21.45 -9.53
CA LEU A 65 -17.14 -22.17 -9.95
C LEU A 65 -17.08 -23.51 -9.21
N CYS A 66 -16.88 -24.61 -9.94
CA CYS A 66 -16.86 -25.94 -9.34
C CYS A 66 -15.87 -26.87 -10.05
N TYR A 67 -15.08 -27.60 -9.25
CA TYR A 67 -14.13 -28.59 -9.73
C TYR A 67 -14.36 -29.94 -9.06
N ARG A 68 -14.20 -31.01 -9.84
CA ARG A 68 -14.23 -32.38 -9.32
C ARG A 68 -12.84 -32.93 -9.13
N THR A 69 -12.66 -33.70 -8.08
CA THR A 69 -11.39 -34.36 -7.78
C THR A 69 -11.61 -35.83 -7.43
N TYR A 70 -10.79 -36.70 -8.01
CA TYR A 70 -10.81 -38.15 -7.80
C TYR A 70 -9.58 -38.61 -7.03
N HIS A 71 -9.75 -39.25 -5.88
CA HIS A 71 -8.67 -39.69 -5.00
C HIS A 71 -8.68 -41.22 -4.89
N PRO A 72 -7.77 -41.91 -5.58
CA PRO A 72 -7.67 -43.36 -5.47
C PRO A 72 -6.99 -43.76 -4.15
N VAL A 73 -7.10 -45.04 -3.80
CA VAL A 73 -6.34 -45.67 -2.70
C VAL A 73 -6.64 -45.04 -1.33
N GLN A 74 -7.91 -45.04 -0.94
CA GLN A 74 -8.37 -44.55 0.35
C GLN A 74 -8.53 -45.70 1.38
N SER A 75 -8.77 -45.34 2.64
CA SER A 75 -9.00 -46.30 3.72
C SER A 75 -10.22 -47.19 3.44
N ASN A 76 -10.06 -48.50 3.57
CA ASN A 76 -11.16 -49.46 3.41
C ASN A 76 -12.01 -49.64 4.67
N VAL A 77 -11.81 -48.81 5.70
CA VAL A 77 -12.65 -48.80 6.92
C VAL A 77 -14.11 -48.55 6.51
N GLY A 78 -14.99 -49.44 6.96
CA GLY A 78 -16.42 -49.44 6.60
C GLY A 78 -16.78 -50.32 5.39
N CYS A 79 -15.81 -50.75 4.59
CA CYS A 79 -16.02 -51.65 3.45
C CYS A 79 -15.99 -53.13 3.87
N ILE A 80 -16.68 -54.00 3.11
CA ILE A 80 -16.72 -55.46 3.35
C ILE A 80 -15.43 -56.14 2.86
N GLY A 81 -14.79 -55.60 1.82
CA GLY A 81 -13.58 -56.15 1.20
C GLY A 81 -12.26 -55.55 1.71
N GLU A 82 -11.16 -56.24 1.43
CA GLU A 82 -9.79 -55.76 1.70
C GLU A 82 -9.27 -54.76 0.66
N GLN A 83 -9.99 -54.62 -0.45
CA GLN A 83 -9.67 -53.66 -1.50
C GLN A 83 -9.83 -52.22 -0.98
N LYS A 84 -8.91 -51.35 -1.41
CA LYS A 84 -8.93 -49.92 -1.06
C LYS A 84 -10.16 -49.25 -1.65
N SER A 85 -10.71 -48.28 -0.92
CA SER A 85 -11.83 -47.46 -1.38
C SER A 85 -11.33 -46.32 -2.27
N GLU A 86 -12.26 -45.63 -2.91
CA GLU A 86 -12.03 -44.46 -3.73
C GLU A 86 -12.83 -43.28 -3.18
N ALA A 87 -12.32 -42.05 -3.30
CA ALA A 87 -13.05 -40.86 -2.91
C ALA A 87 -13.23 -39.89 -4.08
N CYS A 88 -14.45 -39.42 -4.26
CA CYS A 88 -14.83 -38.47 -5.28
C CYS A 88 -15.38 -37.22 -4.62
N CYS A 89 -14.86 -36.05 -4.96
CA CYS A 89 -15.30 -34.79 -4.35
C CYS A 89 -15.69 -33.74 -5.38
N GLU A 90 -16.65 -32.92 -5.00
CA GLU A 90 -17.00 -31.67 -5.65
C GLU A 90 -16.57 -30.50 -4.76
N LEU A 91 -15.79 -29.59 -5.34
CA LEU A 91 -15.31 -28.39 -4.68
C LEU A 91 -16.03 -27.20 -5.29
N ARG A 92 -16.97 -26.62 -4.53
CA ARG A 92 -17.66 -25.39 -4.92
C ARG A 92 -16.88 -24.19 -4.42
N ILE A 93 -16.62 -23.24 -5.30
CA ILE A 93 -15.81 -22.05 -5.06
C ILE A 93 -16.64 -20.82 -5.40
N GLU A 94 -16.78 -19.92 -4.44
CA GLU A 94 -17.55 -18.68 -4.58
C GLU A 94 -16.81 -17.51 -3.92
N PRO A 95 -17.03 -16.25 -4.34
CA PRO A 95 -16.39 -15.11 -3.71
C PRO A 95 -16.88 -14.95 -2.27
N PHE A 96 -15.94 -14.88 -1.33
CA PHE A 96 -16.24 -14.64 0.07
C PHE A 96 -16.78 -13.21 0.27
N LYS A 97 -17.95 -13.09 0.91
CA LYS A 97 -18.62 -11.80 1.21
C LYS A 97 -18.86 -10.93 -0.04
N ASP A 98 -18.97 -11.54 -1.22
CA ASP A 98 -19.08 -10.85 -2.52
C ASP A 98 -17.98 -9.80 -2.75
N TRP A 99 -16.80 -10.00 -2.14
CA TRP A 99 -15.68 -9.07 -2.29
C TRP A 99 -15.03 -9.21 -3.65
N ILE A 100 -14.92 -8.07 -4.34
CA ILE A 100 -14.22 -7.95 -5.61
C ILE A 100 -13.07 -6.95 -5.41
N PHE A 101 -11.89 -7.35 -5.87
CA PHE A 101 -10.67 -6.57 -5.82
C PHE A 101 -10.12 -6.43 -7.24
N THR A 102 -9.54 -5.27 -7.53
CA THR A 102 -8.77 -5.04 -8.75
C THR A 102 -7.29 -5.05 -8.40
N ALA A 103 -6.58 -6.08 -8.87
CA ALA A 103 -5.12 -6.12 -8.80
C ALA A 103 -4.54 -5.26 -9.93
N ILE A 104 -3.51 -4.48 -9.63
CA ILE A 104 -2.82 -3.57 -10.55
C ILE A 104 -1.31 -3.79 -10.47
N LYS A 105 -0.65 -3.88 -11.63
CA LYS A 105 0.81 -3.94 -11.75
C LYS A 105 1.35 -2.56 -12.08
N ILE A 106 2.00 -1.93 -11.11
CA ILE A 106 2.59 -0.59 -11.29
C ILE A 106 4.05 -0.69 -11.73
N GLY A 107 4.45 0.20 -12.64
CA GLY A 107 5.82 0.33 -13.13
C GLY A 107 6.65 1.37 -12.36
N GLN A 108 7.83 1.68 -12.92
CA GLN A 108 8.69 2.74 -12.39
C GLN A 108 8.02 4.12 -12.53
N PRO A 109 8.05 4.97 -11.47
CA PRO A 109 7.37 6.24 -11.51
C PRO A 109 8.10 7.33 -12.30
N ALA A 110 7.31 8.29 -12.77
CA ALA A 110 7.77 9.65 -13.00
C ALA A 110 7.60 10.47 -11.72
N THR A 111 8.66 11.15 -11.27
CA THR A 111 8.62 12.05 -10.10
C THR A 111 8.36 13.47 -10.56
N ILE A 112 7.33 14.09 -10.00
CA ILE A 112 6.84 15.42 -10.39
C ILE A 112 6.74 16.29 -9.15
N LEU A 113 7.35 17.47 -9.20
CA LEU A 113 7.11 18.53 -8.22
C LEU A 113 6.04 19.45 -8.75
N VAL A 114 5.11 19.86 -7.90
CA VAL A 114 4.06 20.80 -8.25
C VAL A 114 4.31 22.10 -7.50
N PHE A 115 4.51 23.18 -8.24
CA PHE A 115 4.65 24.53 -7.69
C PHE A 115 3.46 25.39 -8.07
N ARG A 116 3.13 26.35 -7.21
CA ARG A 116 2.27 27.47 -7.53
C ARG A 116 3.12 28.73 -7.61
N TYR A 117 3.14 29.33 -8.77
CA TYR A 117 3.70 30.66 -8.98
C TYR A 117 2.57 31.69 -8.90
N SER A 118 2.75 32.76 -8.14
CA SER A 118 1.77 33.84 -8.03
C SER A 118 2.44 35.21 -8.02
N ILE A 119 1.75 36.19 -8.59
CA ILE A 119 2.15 37.59 -8.59
C ILE A 119 1.13 38.37 -7.78
N TYR A 120 1.59 39.18 -6.84
CA TYR A 120 0.77 40.07 -6.03
C TYR A 120 1.15 41.52 -6.28
N ASP A 121 0.14 42.36 -6.41
CA ASP A 121 0.31 43.81 -6.48
C ASP A 121 -0.14 44.47 -5.19
N ARG A 122 0.58 45.52 -4.80
CA ARG A 122 0.15 46.36 -3.70
C ARG A 122 -0.77 47.48 -4.17
N PHE A 123 -2.05 47.41 -3.82
CA PHE A 123 -3.04 48.46 -4.09
C PHE A 123 -3.69 48.92 -2.79
N ASN A 124 -3.72 50.22 -2.51
CA ASN A 124 -4.28 50.80 -1.28
C ASN A 124 -3.78 50.11 0.02
N LYS A 125 -2.46 49.88 0.10
CA LYS A 125 -1.78 49.19 1.22
C LYS A 125 -2.18 47.71 1.44
N ARG A 126 -3.00 47.11 0.57
CA ARG A 126 -3.34 45.68 0.60
C ARG A 126 -2.71 44.94 -0.57
N TRP A 127 -2.32 43.69 -0.36
CA TRP A 127 -1.86 42.81 -1.42
C TRP A 127 -3.06 42.21 -2.15
N ARG A 128 -3.08 42.32 -3.48
CA ARG A 128 -4.07 41.68 -4.34
C ARG A 128 -3.34 40.72 -5.29
N LYS A 129 -3.81 39.47 -5.37
CA LYS A 129 -3.30 38.50 -6.33
C LYS A 129 -3.63 38.97 -7.75
N ALA A 130 -2.62 39.16 -8.57
CA ALA A 130 -2.70 39.63 -9.94
C ALA A 130 -2.72 38.45 -10.94
N SER A 131 -1.88 37.44 -10.72
CA SER A 131 -1.85 36.22 -11.52
C SER A 131 -1.46 35.01 -10.68
N GLU A 132 -1.84 33.83 -11.16
CA GLU A 132 -1.51 32.52 -10.58
C GLU A 132 -1.31 31.51 -11.69
N GLU A 133 -0.29 30.68 -11.56
CA GLU A 133 0.02 29.58 -12.47
C GLU A 133 0.52 28.39 -11.67
N VAL A 134 0.10 27.18 -12.05
CA VAL A 134 0.58 25.93 -11.45
C VAL A 134 1.53 25.27 -12.43
N VAL A 135 2.73 24.93 -11.95
CA VAL A 135 3.81 24.38 -12.76
C VAL A 135 4.19 23.00 -12.26
N GLU A 136 4.16 22.03 -13.18
CA GLU A 136 4.57 20.66 -12.93
C GLU A 136 5.99 20.42 -13.46
N VAL A 137 6.87 19.99 -12.58
CA VAL A 137 8.31 19.88 -12.84
C VAL A 137 8.74 18.42 -12.75
N PRO A 138 8.99 17.75 -13.89
CA PRO A 138 9.47 16.37 -13.88
C PRO A 138 10.95 16.32 -13.49
N LEU A 139 11.27 15.70 -12.35
CA LEU A 139 12.65 15.56 -11.88
C LEU A 139 13.46 14.53 -12.68
N ASN A 140 12.78 13.59 -13.33
CA ASN A 140 13.40 12.41 -13.93
C ASN A 140 13.86 12.66 -15.38
N ARG A 141 13.55 13.83 -15.95
CA ARG A 141 13.75 14.16 -17.37
C ARG A 141 14.84 15.21 -17.61
N GLY A 142 15.66 15.49 -16.59
CA GLY A 142 16.76 16.46 -16.67
C GLY A 142 16.33 17.87 -16.24
N LEU A 143 16.98 18.89 -16.81
CA LEU A 143 16.71 20.30 -16.53
C LEU A 143 15.32 20.69 -17.03
N SER A 144 14.48 21.22 -16.14
CA SER A 144 13.18 21.78 -16.50
C SER A 144 13.22 23.30 -16.40
N LYS A 145 12.92 23.99 -17.51
CA LYS A 145 12.92 25.46 -17.64
C LYS A 145 11.50 25.97 -17.85
N PHE A 146 11.13 27.02 -17.14
CA PHE A 146 9.82 27.67 -17.20
C PHE A 146 9.99 29.18 -17.31
N ASP A 147 9.21 29.82 -18.17
CA ASP A 147 9.25 31.26 -18.40
C ASP A 147 7.93 31.91 -17.97
N PHE A 148 7.98 32.73 -16.93
CA PHE A 148 6.85 33.50 -16.43
C PHE A 148 6.88 34.92 -16.98
N SER A 149 5.93 35.27 -17.86
CA SER A 149 5.93 36.54 -18.60
C SER A 149 4.84 37.56 -18.18
N GLY A 150 4.18 37.35 -17.04
CA GLY A 150 2.99 38.14 -16.67
C GLY A 150 3.22 39.64 -16.43
N ARG A 151 4.36 40.04 -15.85
CA ARG A 151 4.71 41.47 -15.63
C ARG A 151 6.21 41.74 -15.78
N ASN A 152 7.00 40.97 -15.05
CA ASN A 152 8.45 40.89 -15.22
C ASN A 152 8.76 39.51 -15.76
N LYS A 153 9.72 39.41 -16.68
CA LYS A 153 10.17 38.10 -17.14
C LYS A 153 11.00 37.43 -16.04
N ILE A 154 10.48 36.32 -15.53
CA ILE A 154 11.20 35.45 -14.60
C ILE A 154 11.33 34.08 -15.24
N GLU A 155 12.56 33.64 -15.40
CA GLU A 155 12.89 32.28 -15.81
C GLU A 155 13.21 31.46 -14.57
N MET A 156 12.61 30.27 -14.47
CA MET A 156 12.87 29.29 -13.42
C MET A 156 13.44 28.02 -14.02
N VAL A 157 14.61 27.61 -13.54
CA VAL A 157 15.22 26.32 -13.83
C VAL A 157 15.30 25.51 -12.56
N VAL A 158 14.71 24.32 -12.56
CA VAL A 158 14.69 23.43 -11.39
C VAL A 158 15.51 22.18 -11.68
N THR A 159 16.38 21.83 -10.73
CA THR A 159 17.09 20.55 -10.69
C THR A 159 16.89 19.90 -9.33
N GLY A 160 16.85 18.57 -9.30
CA GLY A 160 16.66 17.82 -8.06
C GLY A 160 17.14 16.39 -8.20
N SER A 161 17.37 15.73 -7.07
CA SER A 161 17.63 14.30 -7.01
C SER A 161 16.33 13.51 -6.93
N ARG A 162 16.41 12.18 -7.09
CA ARG A 162 15.29 11.30 -6.77
C ARG A 162 14.88 11.48 -5.30
N PRO A 163 13.59 11.28 -4.96
CA PRO A 163 13.14 11.30 -3.57
C PRO A 163 13.84 10.21 -2.75
N ASN A 164 13.88 10.39 -1.43
CA ASN A 164 14.48 9.42 -0.51
C ASN A 164 13.76 8.08 -0.49
N ARG A 165 12.45 8.09 -0.79
CA ARG A 165 11.58 6.91 -0.83
C ARG A 165 10.87 6.82 -2.16
N GLU A 166 10.59 5.59 -2.56
CA GLU A 166 9.86 5.31 -3.79
C GLU A 166 9.02 4.05 -3.59
N LEU A 167 7.76 4.12 -3.98
CA LEU A 167 6.89 2.95 -3.98
C LEU A 167 7.45 1.94 -4.99
N GLN A 168 7.75 0.73 -4.55
CA GLN A 168 8.41 -0.23 -5.40
C GLN A 168 7.49 -0.70 -6.53
N PRO A 169 7.99 -0.82 -7.79
CA PRO A 169 7.26 -1.45 -8.87
C PRO A 169 6.83 -2.86 -8.49
N GLY A 170 5.59 -3.23 -8.79
CA GLY A 170 5.05 -4.51 -8.36
C GLY A 170 3.53 -4.58 -8.39
N MET A 171 3.00 -5.61 -7.73
CA MET A 171 1.57 -5.85 -7.63
C MET A 171 0.98 -5.17 -6.39
N TYR A 172 -0.10 -4.44 -6.61
CA TYR A 172 -0.93 -3.81 -5.59
C TYR A 172 -2.39 -4.10 -5.91
N PHE A 173 -3.32 -3.72 -5.03
CA PHE A 173 -4.74 -3.91 -5.30
C PHE A 173 -5.61 -2.87 -4.62
N VAL A 174 -6.82 -2.71 -5.14
CA VAL A 174 -7.88 -1.85 -4.61
C VAL A 174 -9.13 -2.70 -4.46
N ARG A 175 -9.90 -2.49 -3.40
CA ARG A 175 -11.22 -3.11 -3.26
C ARG A 175 -12.25 -2.28 -4.03
N GLU A 176 -13.14 -2.94 -4.76
CA GLU A 176 -14.24 -2.23 -5.42
C GLU A 176 -15.10 -1.48 -4.40
N GLY A 177 -15.44 -0.22 -4.72
CA GLY A 177 -16.13 0.69 -3.82
C GLY A 177 -15.24 1.43 -2.81
N THR A 178 -13.93 1.17 -2.78
CA THR A 178 -12.97 1.95 -1.99
C THR A 178 -11.93 2.62 -2.88
N HIS A 179 -11.26 3.66 -2.35
CA HIS A 179 -10.13 4.33 -3.01
C HIS A 179 -8.77 3.95 -2.40
N GLU A 180 -8.79 3.03 -1.43
CA GLU A 180 -7.61 2.67 -0.66
C GLU A 180 -6.78 1.62 -1.43
N ILE A 181 -5.59 2.01 -1.88
CA ILE A 181 -4.62 1.09 -2.46
C ILE A 181 -3.95 0.31 -1.34
N ARG A 182 -3.90 -1.00 -1.49
CA ARG A 182 -3.29 -1.95 -0.56
C ARG A 182 -2.13 -2.69 -1.22
N GLY A 183 -1.16 -3.08 -0.39
CA GLY A 183 0.03 -3.80 -0.80
C GLY A 183 0.65 -4.58 0.36
N TYR A 184 1.94 -4.89 0.24
CA TYR A 184 2.72 -5.63 1.25
C TYR A 184 2.27 -7.07 1.50
N VAL A 185 1.57 -7.65 0.53
CA VAL A 185 1.14 -9.04 0.53
C VAL A 185 1.46 -9.66 -0.84
N PRO A 186 1.86 -10.94 -0.89
CA PRO A 186 2.10 -11.62 -2.16
C PRO A 186 0.83 -11.68 -3.02
N ILE A 187 0.91 -11.14 -4.23
CA ILE A 187 -0.19 -11.15 -5.22
C ILE A 187 0.37 -11.72 -6.52
N ASN A 188 -0.40 -12.57 -7.18
CA ASN A 188 -0.03 -13.13 -8.48
C ASN A 188 0.10 -12.04 -9.54
N GLU A 189 1.14 -12.12 -10.38
CA GLU A 189 1.14 -11.37 -11.63
C GLU A 189 0.07 -11.87 -12.61
N ILE A 190 -0.22 -11.11 -13.67
CA ILE A 190 -1.20 -11.50 -14.71
C ILE A 190 -0.88 -12.89 -15.30
N GLY A 191 0.40 -13.17 -15.54
CA GLY A 191 0.85 -14.46 -16.06
C GLY A 191 0.96 -15.58 -15.03
N GLU A 192 0.83 -15.27 -13.73
CA GLU A 192 1.03 -16.20 -12.62
C GLU A 192 -0.31 -16.72 -12.08
N SER A 193 -0.30 -17.84 -11.36
CA SER A 193 -1.46 -18.38 -10.65
C SER A 193 -0.99 -19.36 -9.57
N ASN A 194 -0.17 -18.88 -8.63
CA ASN A 194 0.19 -19.61 -7.41
C ASN A 194 -0.98 -19.53 -6.40
N LEU A 195 -1.36 -20.67 -5.81
CA LEU A 195 -2.41 -20.78 -4.81
C LEU A 195 -2.01 -20.18 -3.45
N GLU A 196 -0.73 -19.94 -3.20
CA GLU A 196 -0.22 -19.30 -1.97
C GLU A 196 -0.34 -17.76 -1.99
N LYS A 197 -0.58 -17.17 -3.16
CA LYS A 197 -0.63 -15.71 -3.35
C LYS A 197 -2.04 -15.24 -3.65
N LEU A 198 -2.39 -14.01 -3.32
CA LEU A 198 -3.67 -13.43 -3.72
C LEU A 198 -3.86 -13.45 -5.25
N GLY A 199 -5.11 -13.46 -5.69
CA GLY A 199 -5.45 -13.29 -7.11
C GLY A 199 -5.42 -14.55 -7.97
N TRP A 200 -5.49 -15.73 -7.36
CA TRP A 200 -5.60 -17.00 -8.10
C TRP A 200 -7.03 -17.31 -8.56
N MET A 201 -8.07 -16.82 -7.87
CA MET A 201 -9.47 -16.84 -8.31
C MET A 201 -9.81 -15.50 -8.98
N ARG A 202 -10.00 -15.51 -10.30
CA ARG A 202 -10.14 -14.29 -11.11
C ARG A 202 -11.53 -14.16 -11.68
N PHE A 203 -11.97 -12.92 -11.85
CA PHE A 203 -13.19 -12.59 -12.56
C PHE A 203 -12.85 -12.10 -13.97
N ALA A 204 -13.35 -12.80 -14.98
CA ALA A 204 -13.16 -12.44 -16.38
C ALA A 204 -14.40 -12.84 -17.18
N GLU A 205 -14.81 -12.01 -18.15
CA GLU A 205 -15.94 -12.30 -19.04
C GLU A 205 -17.26 -12.63 -18.30
N GLY A 206 -17.50 -12.00 -17.14
CA GLY A 206 -18.71 -12.21 -16.36
C GLY A 206 -18.75 -13.50 -15.53
N LYS A 207 -17.64 -14.24 -15.45
CA LYS A 207 -17.53 -15.49 -14.69
C LYS A 207 -16.27 -15.54 -13.83
N TRP A 208 -16.36 -16.28 -12.73
CA TRP A 208 -15.20 -16.65 -11.93
C TRP A 208 -14.46 -17.83 -12.57
N ASP A 209 -13.13 -17.77 -12.57
CA ASP A 209 -12.28 -18.84 -13.08
C ASP A 209 -10.94 -18.91 -12.33
N ILE A 210 -10.32 -20.08 -12.39
CA ILE A 210 -8.96 -20.33 -11.91
C ILE A 210 -8.17 -20.86 -13.09
N ARG A 211 -7.09 -20.16 -13.43
CA ARG A 211 -6.22 -20.57 -14.54
C ARG A 211 -5.65 -21.98 -14.29
N ASN A 212 -5.97 -22.91 -15.19
CA ASN A 212 -5.67 -24.34 -15.07
C ASN A 212 -6.30 -25.00 -13.82
N GLY A 213 -7.48 -24.52 -13.39
CA GLY A 213 -8.15 -24.97 -12.16
C GLY A 213 -8.37 -26.48 -12.08
N ASN A 214 -8.78 -27.14 -13.18
CA ASN A 214 -8.97 -28.59 -13.21
C ASN A 214 -7.73 -29.37 -12.71
N VAL A 215 -6.53 -28.90 -13.04
CA VAL A 215 -5.27 -29.54 -12.65
C VAL A 215 -4.82 -29.07 -11.28
N LYS A 216 -4.81 -27.76 -11.03
CA LYS A 216 -4.30 -27.18 -9.78
C LYS A 216 -5.13 -27.56 -8.57
N ILE A 217 -6.45 -27.48 -8.69
CA ILE A 217 -7.35 -27.86 -7.60
C ILE A 217 -7.23 -29.35 -7.30
N LYS A 218 -7.08 -30.19 -8.33
CA LYS A 218 -6.85 -31.62 -8.11
C LYS A 218 -5.54 -31.92 -7.39
N GLN A 219 -4.47 -31.19 -7.70
CA GLN A 219 -3.15 -31.34 -7.08
C GLN A 219 -3.10 -30.77 -5.65
N ALA A 220 -3.81 -29.67 -5.40
CA ALA A 220 -3.84 -29.01 -4.10
C ALA A 220 -4.82 -29.65 -3.12
N HIS A 221 -5.91 -30.24 -3.60
CA HIS A 221 -6.89 -30.88 -2.75
C HIS A 221 -6.35 -32.21 -2.22
N HIS A 222 -6.40 -32.39 -0.90
CA HIS A 222 -6.08 -33.63 -0.22
C HIS A 222 -7.27 -34.11 0.59
N VAL A 223 -7.52 -35.42 0.53
CA VAL A 223 -8.64 -36.07 1.21
C VAL A 223 -8.16 -37.36 1.85
N ASN A 224 -8.56 -37.59 3.09
CA ASN A 224 -8.39 -38.85 3.79
C ASN A 224 -9.75 -39.35 4.29
N VAL A 225 -10.18 -40.51 3.82
CA VAL A 225 -11.39 -41.18 4.31
C VAL A 225 -11.15 -41.78 5.69
N ALA A 226 -12.01 -41.45 6.65
CA ALA A 226 -12.00 -42.03 8.00
C ALA A 226 -12.86 -43.30 8.07
N ASP A 227 -14.09 -43.25 7.56
CA ASP A 227 -15.01 -44.38 7.46
C ASP A 227 -15.87 -44.23 6.20
N CYS A 228 -15.69 -45.14 5.24
CA CYS A 228 -16.36 -45.09 3.95
C CYS A 228 -17.86 -45.36 4.06
N LYS A 229 -18.29 -46.29 4.92
CA LYS A 229 -19.71 -46.63 5.11
C LYS A 229 -20.46 -45.48 5.76
N GLN A 230 -19.82 -44.78 6.69
CA GLN A 230 -20.38 -43.59 7.32
C GLN A 230 -20.17 -42.31 6.50
N GLN A 231 -19.51 -42.41 5.34
CA GLN A 231 -19.13 -41.28 4.48
C GLN A 231 -18.32 -40.20 5.21
N GLN A 232 -17.50 -40.60 6.20
CA GLN A 232 -16.69 -39.67 6.98
C GLN A 232 -15.32 -39.47 6.33
N TYR A 233 -14.93 -38.22 6.15
CA TYR A 233 -13.65 -37.85 5.55
C TYR A 233 -13.06 -36.61 6.21
N THR A 234 -11.76 -36.43 6.00
CA THR A 234 -11.08 -35.17 6.23
C THR A 234 -10.58 -34.60 4.91
N SER A 235 -10.69 -33.30 4.72
CA SER A 235 -10.34 -32.59 3.50
C SER A 235 -9.51 -31.35 3.85
N THR A 236 -8.52 -31.05 3.03
CA THR A 236 -7.75 -29.82 3.09
C THR A 236 -7.27 -29.43 1.70
N ILE A 237 -6.90 -28.17 1.53
CA ILE A 237 -6.37 -27.66 0.27
C ILE A 237 -5.01 -27.04 0.57
N ASN A 238 -4.00 -27.47 -0.19
CA ASN A 238 -2.67 -26.89 -0.15
C ASN A 238 -2.66 -25.58 -0.96
N GLY A 239 -3.00 -24.49 -0.30
CA GLY A 239 -3.01 -23.14 -0.83
C GLY A 239 -3.31 -22.15 0.29
N GLU A 240 -3.07 -20.87 0.05
CA GLU A 240 -3.36 -19.80 1.01
C GLU A 240 -4.39 -18.83 0.42
N GLN A 241 -4.72 -17.77 1.17
CA GLN A 241 -5.58 -16.68 0.71
C GLN A 241 -7.00 -17.14 0.35
N MET A 242 -7.59 -17.98 1.21
CA MET A 242 -8.90 -18.60 1.00
C MET A 242 -9.66 -18.80 2.31
N VAL A 243 -10.94 -19.12 2.18
CA VAL A 243 -11.81 -19.52 3.29
C VAL A 243 -12.28 -20.95 3.03
N LEU A 244 -11.96 -21.87 3.94
CA LEU A 244 -12.40 -23.26 3.86
C LEU A 244 -13.64 -23.46 4.72
N VAL A 245 -14.69 -24.07 4.15
CA VAL A 245 -15.95 -24.35 4.84
C VAL A 245 -16.24 -25.84 4.79
N SER A 246 -16.39 -26.46 5.96
CA SER A 246 -16.82 -27.85 6.11
C SER A 246 -17.87 -27.97 7.21
N GLY A 247 -19.12 -28.25 6.82
CA GLY A 247 -20.25 -28.26 7.74
C GLY A 247 -20.43 -26.90 8.42
N ASN A 248 -20.26 -26.87 9.74
CA ASN A 248 -20.34 -25.64 10.55
C ASN A 248 -18.98 -24.96 10.80
N ASP A 249 -17.87 -25.59 10.39
CA ASP A 249 -16.53 -25.07 10.65
C ASP A 249 -16.10 -24.15 9.49
N VAL A 250 -15.63 -22.95 9.84
CA VAL A 250 -15.21 -21.92 8.88
C VAL A 250 -13.80 -21.49 9.24
N GLU A 251 -12.84 -21.80 8.37
CA GLU A 251 -11.44 -21.42 8.53
C GLU A 251 -11.12 -20.29 7.55
N GLU A 252 -11.01 -19.07 8.08
CA GLU A 252 -10.57 -17.90 7.33
C GLU A 252 -9.04 -17.82 7.31
N SER A 253 -8.42 -18.02 6.15
CA SER A 253 -6.97 -17.89 5.97
C SER A 253 -6.64 -16.99 4.78
N TYR A 254 -6.72 -15.68 5.01
CA TYR A 254 -6.29 -14.66 4.05
C TYR A 254 -5.64 -13.48 4.77
N ASP A 255 -4.80 -12.75 4.02
CA ASP A 255 -4.18 -11.50 4.42
C ASP A 255 -4.49 -10.44 3.36
N LEU A 256 -5.17 -9.36 3.75
CA LEU A 256 -5.49 -8.24 2.86
C LEU A 256 -4.41 -7.15 2.90
N GLY A 257 -3.22 -7.49 3.38
CA GLY A 257 -2.10 -6.57 3.52
C GLY A 257 -2.48 -5.32 4.29
N ARG A 258 -1.82 -4.22 3.94
CA ARG A 258 -2.06 -2.89 4.54
C ARG A 258 -2.23 -1.82 3.48
N ALA A 259 -2.93 -0.76 3.86
CA ALA A 259 -3.10 0.42 3.03
C ALA A 259 -1.76 1.13 2.84
N LEU A 260 -1.50 1.66 1.65
CA LEU A 260 -0.26 2.41 1.38
C LEU A 260 -0.14 3.66 2.28
N THR A 261 -1.26 4.32 2.56
CA THR A 261 -1.34 5.47 3.49
C THR A 261 -1.05 5.12 4.95
N THR A 262 -0.83 3.84 5.27
CA THR A 262 -0.29 3.43 6.58
C THR A 262 1.18 3.79 6.71
N ASP A 263 1.92 3.89 5.60
CA ASP A 263 3.31 4.32 5.63
C ASP A 263 3.38 5.84 5.78
N PRO A 264 4.06 6.37 6.81
CA PRO A 264 4.06 7.79 7.12
C PRO A 264 4.54 8.76 6.03
N TRP A 265 5.26 8.26 5.03
CA TRP A 265 5.79 9.06 3.95
C TRP A 265 4.81 9.22 2.78
N ILE A 266 3.70 8.45 2.78
CA ILE A 266 2.65 8.52 1.76
C ILE A 266 1.48 9.32 2.32
N GLU A 267 1.28 10.53 1.80
CA GLU A 267 0.13 11.38 2.16
C GLU A 267 -1.14 10.83 1.51
N THR A 268 -1.09 10.59 0.19
CA THR A 268 -2.19 9.99 -0.56
C THR A 268 -1.68 9.01 -1.61
N ALA A 269 -2.49 8.01 -1.95
CA ALA A 269 -2.22 7.08 -3.05
C ALA A 269 -3.52 6.81 -3.80
N VAL A 270 -3.60 7.24 -5.07
CA VAL A 270 -4.84 7.23 -5.85
C VAL A 270 -4.63 6.49 -7.17
N TYR A 271 -5.53 5.54 -7.46
CA TYR A 271 -5.57 4.83 -8.73
C TYR A 271 -6.49 5.54 -9.72
N GLN A 272 -5.96 5.92 -10.89
CA GLN A 272 -6.66 6.66 -11.95
C GLN A 272 -6.74 5.87 -13.27
N GLY A 273 -6.87 4.54 -13.18
CA GLY A 273 -7.04 3.67 -14.34
C GLY A 273 -5.73 3.32 -15.05
N ARG A 274 -5.03 4.32 -15.59
CA ARG A 274 -3.77 4.14 -16.33
C ARG A 274 -2.52 4.45 -15.50
N ASP A 275 -2.70 5.13 -14.39
CA ASP A 275 -1.63 5.50 -13.47
C ASP A 275 -2.06 5.36 -12.01
N VAL A 276 -1.07 5.22 -11.15
CA VAL A 276 -1.20 5.37 -9.70
C VAL A 276 -0.39 6.58 -9.28
N ARG A 277 -1.06 7.56 -8.70
CA ARG A 277 -0.45 8.79 -8.18
C ARG A 277 -0.24 8.66 -6.68
N VAL A 278 1.01 8.72 -6.26
CA VAL A 278 1.43 8.70 -4.87
C VAL A 278 1.94 10.09 -4.49
N GLU A 279 1.26 10.75 -3.56
CA GLU A 279 1.68 12.03 -2.99
C GLU A 279 2.55 11.77 -1.75
N HIS A 280 3.69 12.43 -1.70
CA HIS A 280 4.64 12.29 -0.60
C HIS A 280 4.30 13.26 0.52
N ALA A 281 4.27 12.75 1.74
CA ALA A 281 4.20 13.57 2.95
C ALA A 281 5.56 14.20 3.30
N GLU A 282 6.66 13.66 2.75
CA GLU A 282 8.02 14.18 2.90
C GLU A 282 8.53 14.84 1.61
N GLY A 283 9.34 15.89 1.75
CA GLY A 283 9.94 16.60 0.62
C GLY A 283 11.31 16.03 0.22
N THR A 284 11.79 16.45 -0.95
CA THR A 284 13.18 16.23 -1.39
C THR A 284 13.90 17.57 -1.58
N SER A 285 15.21 17.57 -1.43
CA SER A 285 16.03 18.76 -1.68
C SER A 285 16.13 19.04 -3.18
N ILE A 286 15.92 20.30 -3.54
CA ILE A 286 15.97 20.78 -4.92
C ILE A 286 16.81 22.05 -5.01
N SER A 287 17.36 22.28 -6.19
CA SER A 287 18.02 23.53 -6.55
C SER A 287 17.14 24.27 -7.54
N VAL A 288 16.76 25.49 -7.18
CA VAL A 288 15.97 26.38 -8.03
C VAL A 288 16.85 27.56 -8.43
N TYR A 289 17.11 27.68 -9.72
CA TYR A 289 17.79 28.83 -10.31
C TYR A 289 16.74 29.75 -10.91
N MET A 290 16.63 30.96 -10.37
CA MET A 290 15.74 31.98 -10.91
C MET A 290 16.55 33.08 -11.57
N THR A 291 16.21 33.41 -12.81
CA THR A 291 16.78 34.54 -13.54
C THR A 291 15.68 35.56 -13.80
N SER A 292 15.92 36.80 -13.42
CA SER A 292 14.97 37.91 -13.58
C SER A 292 15.65 39.09 -14.28
N GLU A 293 14.87 39.87 -15.03
CA GLU A 293 15.37 41.07 -15.73
C GLU A 293 15.89 42.14 -14.77
N THR A 294 15.27 42.25 -13.59
CA THR A 294 15.67 43.17 -12.52
C THR A 294 16.26 42.42 -11.34
N ARG A 295 17.16 43.05 -10.59
CA ARG A 295 17.71 42.48 -9.35
C ARG A 295 16.60 42.26 -8.31
N PRO A 296 16.29 41.00 -7.91
CA PRO A 296 15.21 40.74 -6.98
C PRO A 296 15.63 41.06 -5.54
N HIS A 297 14.68 41.51 -4.73
CA HIS A 297 14.84 41.61 -3.28
C HIS A 297 14.13 40.44 -2.62
N MET A 298 14.90 39.53 -2.01
CA MET A 298 14.37 38.34 -1.36
C MET A 298 13.81 38.67 0.02
N LEU A 299 12.51 38.50 0.18
CA LEU A 299 11.83 38.63 1.48
C LEU A 299 11.75 37.26 2.16
N ARG A 300 11.94 37.24 3.48
CA ARG A 300 11.79 36.05 4.31
C ARG A 300 10.73 36.32 5.38
N HIS A 301 9.84 35.36 5.58
CA HIS A 301 8.93 35.41 6.71
C HIS A 301 9.66 35.04 8.01
N ILE A 302 9.24 35.66 9.10
CA ILE A 302 9.75 35.34 10.44
C ILE A 302 9.22 33.97 10.83
N SER A 303 10.13 33.07 11.21
CA SER A 303 9.77 31.76 11.73
C SER A 303 9.53 31.86 13.24
N GLN A 304 8.53 31.15 13.76
CA GLN A 304 8.20 31.13 15.19
C GLN A 304 7.73 29.75 15.61
N MET A 305 7.95 29.40 16.87
CA MET A 305 7.49 28.17 17.50
C MET A 305 7.23 28.45 18.98
N GLU A 306 6.10 27.99 19.52
CA GLU A 306 5.79 28.12 20.94
C GLU A 306 6.30 26.92 21.74
N SER A 307 6.01 25.71 21.27
CA SER A 307 6.55 24.48 21.83
C SER A 307 6.41 23.31 20.86
N PHE A 308 7.03 22.18 21.19
CA PHE A 308 6.91 20.95 20.42
C PHE A 308 6.93 19.74 21.35
N ASP A 309 6.38 18.62 20.90
CA ASP A 309 6.47 17.32 21.57
C ASP A 309 6.47 16.18 20.55
N GLY A 310 6.93 15.00 20.95
CA GLY A 310 7.07 13.91 20.01
C GLY A 310 7.67 12.63 20.57
N LEU A 311 7.86 11.66 19.67
CA LEU A 311 8.33 10.33 19.99
C LEU A 311 9.16 9.77 18.84
N ILE A 312 10.21 9.02 19.16
CA ILE A 312 10.97 8.24 18.17
C ILE A 312 10.35 6.86 18.07
N GLN A 313 9.92 6.47 16.87
CA GLN A 313 9.19 5.23 16.65
C GLN A 313 9.88 4.36 15.60
N VAL A 314 9.83 3.06 15.84
CA VAL A 314 10.12 2.02 14.85
C VAL A 314 8.88 1.17 14.67
N ASP A 315 8.35 1.16 13.45
CA ASP A 315 7.16 0.36 13.13
C ASP A 315 7.51 -1.11 12.88
N ARG A 316 6.47 -1.91 12.58
CA ARG A 316 6.60 -3.36 12.35
C ARG A 316 7.41 -3.71 11.09
N ASP A 317 7.57 -2.75 10.19
CA ASP A 317 8.29 -2.86 8.93
C ASP A 317 9.70 -2.28 9.03
N SER A 318 10.13 -1.96 10.26
CA SER A 318 11.44 -1.38 10.57
C SER A 318 11.65 0.03 10.04
N ASN A 319 10.59 0.75 9.63
CA ASN A 319 10.71 2.17 9.33
C ASN A 319 10.96 2.92 10.63
N ARG A 320 12.01 3.74 10.62
CA ARG A 320 12.37 4.59 11.75
C ARG A 320 12.01 6.01 11.44
N TYR A 321 11.25 6.62 12.33
CA TYR A 321 10.84 7.99 12.18
C TYR A 321 10.63 8.67 13.51
N LEU A 322 10.70 10.00 13.47
CA LEU A 322 10.44 10.90 14.55
C LEU A 322 9.07 11.54 14.30
N ASN A 323 8.10 11.21 15.14
CA ASN A 323 6.73 11.71 15.06
C ASN A 323 6.59 12.92 15.99
N ILE A 324 6.43 14.11 15.42
CA ILE A 324 6.44 15.38 16.17
C ILE A 324 5.14 16.15 15.94
N SER A 325 4.67 16.77 17.02
CA SER A 325 3.65 17.81 17.00
C SER A 325 4.25 19.13 17.48
N PHE A 326 4.13 20.17 16.68
CA PHE A 326 4.47 21.54 17.00
C PHE A 326 3.20 22.31 17.38
N LEU A 327 3.30 23.15 18.39
CA LEU A 327 2.25 24.05 18.85
C LEU A 327 2.63 25.49 18.50
N GLY A 328 1.66 26.26 17.99
CA GLY A 328 1.84 27.68 17.70
C GLY A 328 3.06 27.96 16.82
N THR A 329 3.18 27.28 15.67
CA THR A 329 4.34 27.39 14.78
C THR A 329 4.02 28.03 13.44
N LYS A 330 5.01 28.68 12.81
CA LYS A 330 4.98 29.17 11.42
C LYS A 330 6.38 29.28 10.84
N GLY A 331 6.50 29.15 9.52
CA GLY A 331 7.77 29.32 8.80
C GLY A 331 8.66 28.08 8.88
N THR A 332 9.97 28.28 8.93
CA THR A 332 10.96 27.19 8.89
C THR A 332 11.53 26.94 10.28
N LEU A 333 11.45 25.70 10.74
CA LEU A 333 12.09 25.23 11.97
C LEU A 333 13.30 24.38 11.61
N ILE A 334 14.41 24.59 12.32
CA ILE A 334 15.61 23.77 12.18
C ILE A 334 15.68 22.83 13.38
N GLY A 335 15.81 21.54 13.09
CA GLY A 335 15.86 20.47 14.07
C GLY A 335 17.23 19.79 14.09
N ASN A 336 17.75 19.56 15.29
CA ASN A 336 18.99 18.81 15.53
C ASN A 336 18.74 17.68 16.51
N ILE A 337 19.27 16.49 16.22
CA ILE A 337 19.22 15.33 17.11
C ILE A 337 20.60 15.10 17.70
N PHE A 338 20.65 14.96 19.02
CA PHE A 338 21.86 14.73 19.78
C PHE A 338 21.76 13.45 20.60
N SER A 339 22.90 12.81 20.81
CA SER A 339 23.04 11.64 21.69
C SER A 339 22.94 12.00 23.18
N SER A 340 23.23 13.25 23.56
CA SER A 340 23.17 13.72 24.95
C SER A 340 22.85 15.22 25.04
N GLU A 341 22.49 15.68 26.25
CA GLU A 341 22.20 17.09 26.55
C GLU A 341 23.41 18.04 26.38
N LYS A 342 24.63 17.50 26.36
CA LYS A 342 25.85 18.30 26.17
C LYS A 342 25.97 18.87 24.75
N LYS A 343 25.22 18.30 23.79
CA LYS A 343 25.22 18.70 22.37
C LYS A 343 26.59 18.59 21.67
N ASP A 344 27.46 17.70 22.15
CA ASP A 344 28.83 17.54 21.64
C ASP A 344 28.89 17.05 20.18
N GLN A 345 27.91 16.23 19.76
CA GLN A 345 27.82 15.67 18.42
C GLN A 345 26.38 15.69 17.92
N ILE A 346 26.18 16.23 16.72
CA ILE A 346 24.91 16.17 15.99
C ILE A 346 24.83 14.83 15.28
N ASP A 347 23.88 13.99 15.67
CA ASP A 347 23.59 12.70 15.02
C ASP A 347 22.85 12.92 13.68
N MET A 348 21.97 13.92 13.64
CA MET A 348 21.21 14.31 12.45
C MET A 348 20.74 15.77 12.55
N ALA A 349 20.77 16.49 11.43
CA ALA A 349 20.15 17.81 11.29
C ALA A 349 19.12 17.78 10.16
N PHE A 350 18.00 18.49 10.33
CA PHE A 350 16.91 18.57 9.36
C PHE A 350 16.14 19.88 9.50
N SER A 351 15.24 20.16 8.57
CA SER A 351 14.34 21.32 8.65
C SER A 351 12.90 20.92 8.40
N VAL A 352 11.98 21.53 9.14
CA VAL A 352 10.53 21.39 8.97
C VAL A 352 9.99 22.71 8.44
N GLN A 353 9.29 22.68 7.30
CA GLN A 353 8.59 23.84 6.78
C GLN A 353 7.11 23.75 7.14
N VAL A 354 6.62 24.77 7.84
CA VAL A 354 5.21 24.89 8.20
C VAL A 354 4.54 25.82 7.20
N GLU A 355 3.60 25.28 6.42
CA GLU A 355 2.87 26.09 5.44
C GLU A 355 1.99 27.18 6.09
N GLY A 356 1.79 28.25 5.35
CA GLY A 356 0.91 29.35 5.75
C GLY A 356 1.62 30.44 6.57
N SER A 357 0.97 31.60 6.65
CA SER A 357 1.52 32.80 7.26
C SER A 357 1.06 33.05 8.71
N LYS A 358 0.20 32.17 9.23
CA LYS A 358 -0.38 32.28 10.57
C LYS A 358 0.19 31.19 11.48
N LEU A 359 0.23 31.47 12.78
CA LEU A 359 0.56 30.47 13.78
C LEU A 359 -0.50 29.37 13.74
N ARG A 360 -0.05 28.12 13.72
CA ARG A 360 -0.91 26.94 13.75
C ARG A 360 -0.21 25.79 14.45
N ASP A 361 -1.01 24.82 14.88
CA ASP A 361 -0.48 23.53 15.29
C ASP A 361 -0.17 22.70 14.04
N TYR A 362 0.95 21.99 14.07
CA TYR A 362 1.45 21.27 12.90
C TYR A 362 2.06 19.94 13.31
N ARG A 363 1.71 18.87 12.59
CA ARG A 363 2.30 17.55 12.80
C ARG A 363 3.22 17.20 11.65
N SER A 364 4.34 16.57 11.96
CA SER A 364 5.33 16.17 10.98
C SER A 364 5.91 14.82 11.38
N ILE A 365 6.15 13.98 10.38
CA ILE A 365 6.89 12.73 10.54
C ILE A 365 8.21 12.86 9.79
N ILE A 366 9.30 12.54 10.47
CA ILE A 366 10.65 12.80 9.99
C ILE A 366 11.42 11.48 9.99
N SER A 367 11.79 11.02 8.80
CA SER A 367 12.61 9.81 8.64
C SER A 367 13.96 9.98 9.34
N ILE A 368 14.39 8.99 10.14
CA ILE A 368 15.67 9.04 10.88
C ILE A 368 16.58 7.85 10.51
N PRO A 369 17.91 8.01 10.56
CA PRO A 369 18.86 6.94 10.25
C PRO A 369 18.84 5.80 11.28
N SER A 370 19.29 4.62 10.86
CA SER A 370 19.39 3.41 11.70
C SER A 370 20.37 3.52 12.87
N SER A 371 21.32 4.48 12.79
CA SER A 371 22.24 4.82 13.89
C SER A 371 21.51 5.34 15.13
N ILE A 372 20.30 5.89 14.96
CA ILE A 372 19.43 6.31 16.06
C ILE A 372 18.56 5.13 16.46
N ASN A 373 18.94 4.44 17.54
CA ASN A 373 18.32 3.20 18.01
C ASN A 373 17.89 3.22 19.49
N ASN A 374 17.93 4.38 20.13
CA ASN A 374 17.48 4.59 21.49
C ASN A 374 17.02 6.04 21.66
N SER A 375 16.59 6.43 22.86
CA SER A 375 16.12 7.79 23.15
C SER A 375 17.16 8.84 22.74
N ARG A 376 16.71 10.00 22.26
CA ARG A 376 17.60 11.09 21.84
C ARG A 376 17.14 12.43 22.39
N TYR A 377 18.10 13.34 22.53
CA TYR A 377 17.83 14.73 22.87
C TYR A 377 17.62 15.51 21.58
N VAL A 378 16.40 15.99 21.36
CA VAL A 378 16.00 16.66 20.13
C VAL A 378 15.80 18.13 20.43
N CYS A 379 16.43 18.99 19.63
CA CYS A 379 16.33 20.43 19.73
C CYS A 379 15.73 21.03 18.47
N PHE A 380 14.93 22.06 18.64
CA PHE A 380 14.38 22.86 17.56
C PHE A 380 14.58 24.34 17.83
N HIS A 381 14.88 25.09 16.77
CA HIS A 381 14.87 26.54 16.82
C HIS A 381 14.24 27.12 15.54
N PRO A 382 13.54 28.26 15.62
CA PRO A 382 13.06 28.94 14.43
C PRO A 382 14.22 29.44 13.55
N SER A 383 14.05 29.42 12.23
CA SER A 383 15.06 29.95 11.32
C SER A 383 15.23 31.46 11.53
N GLY A 384 16.46 31.87 11.85
CA GLY A 384 16.81 33.26 12.16
C GLY A 384 16.75 33.63 13.65
N ASP A 385 16.34 32.70 14.51
CA ASP A 385 16.31 32.87 15.97
C ASP A 385 16.97 31.67 16.65
N LEU A 386 18.27 31.78 16.92
CA LEU A 386 19.04 30.73 17.61
C LEU A 386 18.81 30.74 19.13
N GLU A 387 18.41 31.87 19.70
CA GLU A 387 18.16 31.98 21.14
C GLU A 387 16.82 31.33 21.53
N GLY A 388 15.87 31.27 20.60
CA GLY A 388 14.62 30.51 20.71
C GLY A 388 14.76 28.98 20.62
N GLU A 389 15.94 28.41 20.85
CA GLU A 389 16.15 26.97 20.83
C GLU A 389 15.46 26.30 22.03
N MET A 390 14.64 25.29 21.74
CA MET A 390 13.97 24.46 22.74
C MET A 390 14.40 23.01 22.54
N CYS A 391 14.67 22.30 23.63
CA CYS A 391 15.14 20.91 23.57
C CYS A 391 14.37 19.99 24.52
N LYS A 392 14.14 18.75 24.10
CA LYS A 392 13.44 17.72 24.88
C LYS A 392 14.01 16.33 24.62
N TRP A 393 13.92 15.45 25.61
CA TRP A 393 14.19 14.03 25.44
C TRP A 393 12.99 13.33 24.83
N PHE A 394 13.22 12.63 23.72
CA PHE A 394 12.20 11.77 23.11
C PHE A 394 12.51 10.32 23.37
N ARG A 395 11.46 9.61 23.83
CA ARG A 395 11.52 8.17 24.08
C ARG A 395 11.56 7.42 22.75
N TYR A 396 12.24 6.28 22.78
CA TYR A 396 12.31 5.35 21.66
C TYR A 396 11.36 4.18 21.89
N GLU A 397 10.42 3.98 20.96
CA GLU A 397 9.46 2.88 20.99
C GLU A 397 9.58 2.05 19.72
N ALA A 398 9.82 0.75 19.88
CA ALA A 398 9.91 -0.19 18.76
C ALA A 398 8.78 -1.22 18.84
N GLN A 399 8.03 -1.33 17.74
CA GLN A 399 7.05 -2.39 17.58
C GLN A 399 7.75 -3.70 17.21
N ARG A 400 7.12 -4.83 17.57
CA ARG A 400 7.63 -6.16 17.18
C ARG A 400 7.39 -6.40 15.70
N LEU A 401 8.33 -7.09 15.06
CA LEU A 401 8.18 -7.58 13.69
C LEU A 401 6.96 -8.50 13.57
N ASN A 402 6.39 -8.56 12.37
CA ASN A 402 5.32 -9.51 12.07
C ASN A 402 5.83 -10.95 12.22
N SER A 403 4.96 -11.83 12.73
CA SER A 403 5.27 -13.24 12.96
C SER A 403 4.58 -14.13 11.93
N TYR A 404 5.20 -15.28 11.65
CA TYR A 404 4.69 -16.29 10.73
C TYR A 404 3.34 -16.85 11.22
N ARG A 405 2.35 -16.98 10.33
CA ARG A 405 1.08 -17.66 10.61
C ARG A 405 1.24 -19.15 10.28
N VAL A 406 0.86 -20.03 11.21
CA VAL A 406 1.04 -21.49 11.15
C VAL A 406 0.08 -22.14 10.15
N ALA A 407 0.48 -23.31 9.62
CA ALA A 407 -0.22 -24.13 8.63
C ALA A 407 -1.70 -24.47 8.94
N HIS A 408 -2.46 -24.69 7.87
CA HIS A 408 -3.90 -24.98 7.86
C HIS A 408 -4.29 -26.24 8.63
N LYS A 409 -5.52 -26.25 9.16
CA LYS A 409 -6.08 -27.44 9.80
C LYS A 409 -6.75 -28.36 8.79
N TRP A 410 -6.77 -29.66 9.10
CA TRP A 410 -7.58 -30.62 8.35
C TRP A 410 -9.04 -30.48 8.77
N GLN A 411 -9.94 -30.30 7.80
CA GLN A 411 -11.37 -30.16 8.08
C GLN A 411 -12.07 -31.50 7.99
N SER A 412 -12.95 -31.82 8.94
CA SER A 412 -13.75 -33.04 8.93
C SER A 412 -15.10 -32.80 8.25
N GLY A 413 -15.58 -33.77 7.48
CA GLY A 413 -16.86 -33.73 6.78
C GLY A 413 -17.55 -35.08 6.76
N LYS A 414 -18.86 -35.06 6.47
CA LYS A 414 -19.68 -36.26 6.25
C LYS A 414 -20.40 -36.12 4.92
N GLY A 415 -20.15 -37.05 4.01
CA GLY A 415 -20.76 -37.10 2.69
C GLY A 415 -22.19 -37.62 2.74
N GLU A 416 -22.98 -37.23 1.74
CA GLU A 416 -24.30 -37.80 1.48
C GLU A 416 -24.20 -38.68 0.24
N CYS A 417 -24.26 -39.99 0.44
CA CYS A 417 -24.37 -40.97 -0.63
C CYS A 417 -25.61 -41.81 -0.35
N ALA A 418 -26.50 -41.94 -1.33
CA ALA A 418 -27.59 -42.91 -1.29
C ALA A 418 -26.98 -44.28 -1.65
N GLY A 419 -26.39 -44.93 -0.64
CA GLY A 419 -25.95 -46.33 -0.70
C GLY A 419 -26.94 -47.21 0.05
#